data_AF-A0A5N4AYE8-F1
#
_entry.id   AF-A0A5N4AYE8-F1
#
_cell.length_a   1.000
_cell.length_b   1.000
_cell.length_c   1.000
_cell.angle_alpha   90.00
_cell.angle_beta   90.00
_cell.angle_gamma   90.00
#
_symmetry.space_group_name_H-M   'P 1'
#
loop_
_entity.id
_entity.type
_entity.pdbx_description
1 polymer ?
#
loop_
_entity_poly.entity_id
_entity_poly.type
_entity_poly.pdbx_seq_one_letter_code
_entity_poly.pdbx_strand_id
1 'polypeptide(L)'
;MSRLERDAIVFQYTDWEHVNDGYLNQKMIADVVGDYFFICPTNYFAEAMAERGMKVYYYYFTHRTSTSLWGEWMGVMHGDEIEYVFGHPLNLSLQFNSRERELSLKMMRAFARFSNTGKPVTDDVNWPIYTKEHPQYFIFNADKTGIGRGPRATACAFWNNFLPRLRDNTGSGELPCEASVVGAVSSRSPRFITSAFSFVFYIFISALIVYIK
;
A
#
# COMPACT_ATOMS: atom_id res chain seq x y z
N MET A 1 0.55 -21.40 5.62
CA MET A 1 0.44 -20.53 6.80
C MET A 1 0.30 -21.39 8.06
N SER A 2 1.22 -21.25 9.02
CA SER A 2 1.23 -21.96 10.30
C SER A 2 0.14 -21.44 11.24
N ARG A 3 -0.12 -22.16 12.35
CA ARG A 3 -1.04 -21.68 13.39
C ARG A 3 -0.54 -20.38 14.02
N LEU A 4 0.75 -20.32 14.33
CA LEU A 4 1.37 -19.14 14.94
C LEU A 4 1.31 -17.91 14.03
N GLU A 5 1.48 -18.09 12.71
CA GLU A 5 1.29 -16.99 11.74
C GLU A 5 -0.15 -16.48 11.74
N ARG A 6 -1.14 -17.39 11.76
CA ARG A 6 -2.56 -16.99 11.85
C ARG A 6 -2.85 -16.24 13.15
N ASP A 7 -2.37 -16.75 14.29
CA ASP A 7 -2.58 -16.13 15.60
C ASP A 7 -1.94 -14.73 15.65
N ALA A 8 -0.77 -14.54 15.03
CA ALA A 8 -0.12 -13.24 14.91
C ALA A 8 -0.93 -12.25 14.04
N ILE A 9 -1.50 -12.72 12.93
CA ILE A 9 -2.37 -11.89 12.07
C ILE A 9 -3.64 -11.49 12.82
N VAL A 10 -4.30 -12.45 13.48
CA VAL A 10 -5.48 -12.18 14.31
C VAL A 10 -5.14 -11.16 15.39
N PHE A 11 -3.98 -11.29 16.04
CA PHE A 11 -3.54 -10.35 17.06
C PHE A 11 -3.35 -8.92 16.54
N GLN A 12 -2.72 -8.78 15.36
CA GLN A 12 -2.45 -7.47 14.75
C GLN A 12 -3.72 -6.78 14.23
N TYR A 13 -4.73 -7.55 13.82
CA TYR A 13 -5.95 -7.07 13.15
C TYR A 13 -7.21 -7.35 13.97
N THR A 14 -7.12 -7.38 15.28
CA THR A 14 -8.29 -7.41 16.17
C THR A 14 -8.34 -6.13 16.97
N ASP A 15 -9.49 -5.47 16.98
CA ASP A 15 -9.79 -4.47 18.01
C ASP A 15 -10.12 -5.21 19.30
N TRP A 16 -9.13 -5.25 20.21
CA TRP A 16 -9.22 -5.97 21.47
C TRP A 16 -10.19 -5.34 22.47
N GLU A 17 -10.61 -4.09 22.26
CA GLU A 17 -11.67 -3.45 23.06
C GLU A 17 -13.08 -3.85 22.56
N HIS A 18 -13.19 -4.24 21.28
CA HIS A 18 -14.47 -4.50 20.60
C HIS A 18 -14.49 -5.83 19.84
N VAL A 19 -13.98 -6.91 20.44
CA VAL A 19 -13.75 -8.22 19.80
C VAL A 19 -15.00 -8.80 19.10
N ASN A 20 -16.20 -8.54 19.63
CA ASN A 20 -17.46 -9.07 19.10
C ASN A 20 -18.18 -8.10 18.14
N ASP A 21 -17.59 -6.96 17.82
CA ASP A 21 -18.15 -6.02 16.85
C ASP A 21 -17.94 -6.56 15.42
N GLY A 22 -19.04 -7.04 14.82
CA GLY A 22 -19.01 -7.61 13.47
C GLY A 22 -18.58 -6.61 12.40
N TYR A 23 -18.89 -5.32 12.56
CA TYR A 23 -18.50 -4.29 11.60
C TYR A 23 -17.00 -4.00 11.68
N LEU A 24 -16.44 -3.88 12.90
CA LEU A 24 -15.00 -3.71 13.07
C LEU A 24 -14.24 -4.95 12.59
N ASN A 25 -14.73 -6.15 12.88
CA ASN A 25 -14.14 -7.39 12.38
C ASN A 25 -14.14 -7.45 10.84
N GLN A 26 -15.25 -7.06 10.20
CA GLN A 26 -15.33 -6.97 8.74
C GLN A 26 -14.31 -5.97 8.18
N LYS A 27 -14.18 -4.79 8.80
CA LYS A 27 -13.19 -3.78 8.42
C LYS A 27 -11.76 -4.29 8.59
N MET A 28 -11.46 -4.99 9.67
CA MET A 28 -10.13 -5.55 9.90
C MET A 28 -9.76 -6.61 8.87
N ILE A 29 -10.72 -7.45 8.43
CA ILE A 29 -10.50 -8.38 7.33
C ILE A 29 -10.18 -7.63 6.03
N ALA A 30 -10.88 -6.54 5.75
CA ALA A 30 -10.56 -5.69 4.58
C ALA A 30 -9.15 -5.08 4.69
N ASP A 31 -8.74 -4.62 5.87
CA ASP A 31 -7.39 -4.10 6.12
C ASP A 31 -6.32 -5.19 5.98
N VAL A 32 -6.56 -6.44 6.44
CA VAL A 32 -5.64 -7.59 6.22
C VAL A 32 -5.39 -7.80 4.73
N VAL A 33 -6.45 -7.86 3.93
CA VAL A 33 -6.36 -8.11 2.49
C VAL A 33 -5.71 -6.92 1.78
N GLY A 34 -6.11 -5.70 2.13
CA GLY A 34 -5.56 -4.46 1.57
C GLY A 34 -4.07 -4.29 1.85
N ASP A 35 -3.66 -4.51 3.09
CA ASP A 35 -2.28 -4.36 3.52
C ASP A 35 -1.38 -5.43 2.90
N TYR A 36 -1.80 -6.71 2.93
CA TYR A 36 -0.99 -7.81 2.43
C TYR A 36 -0.82 -7.79 0.91
N PHE A 37 -1.90 -7.56 0.14
CA PHE A 37 -1.85 -7.66 -1.33
C PHE A 37 -1.49 -6.37 -2.03
N PHE A 38 -1.74 -5.20 -1.42
CA PHE A 38 -1.62 -3.92 -2.12
C PHE A 38 -0.71 -2.93 -1.41
N ILE A 39 -1.05 -2.49 -0.20
CA ILE A 39 -0.40 -1.33 0.42
C ILE A 39 1.06 -1.66 0.80
N CYS A 40 1.29 -2.76 1.51
CA CYS A 40 2.63 -3.06 2.01
C CYS A 40 3.63 -3.50 0.94
N PRO A 41 3.23 -4.26 -0.10
CA PRO A 41 4.07 -4.47 -1.28
C PRO A 41 4.39 -3.15 -2.03
N THR A 42 3.43 -2.23 -2.14
CA THR A 42 3.64 -0.92 -2.79
C THR A 42 4.60 -0.05 -2.00
N ASN A 43 4.48 -0.02 -0.66
CA ASN A 43 5.43 0.66 0.21
C ASN A 43 6.85 0.10 0.05
N TYR A 44 7.00 -1.23 0.07
CA TYR A 44 8.29 -1.89 -0.13
C TYR A 44 8.90 -1.55 -1.49
N PHE A 45 8.09 -1.56 -2.55
CA PHE A 45 8.52 -1.18 -3.88
C PHE A 45 8.97 0.29 -3.94
N ALA A 46 8.21 1.22 -3.37
CA ALA A 46 8.57 2.64 -3.32
C ALA A 46 9.91 2.87 -2.60
N GLU A 47 10.13 2.22 -1.46
CA GLU A 47 11.40 2.25 -0.72
C GLU A 47 12.54 1.70 -1.57
N ALA A 48 12.36 0.52 -2.15
CA ALA A 48 13.35 -0.13 -2.98
C ALA A 48 13.76 0.74 -4.20
N MET A 49 12.81 1.48 -4.80
CA MET A 49 13.11 2.38 -5.92
C MET A 49 13.81 3.66 -5.45
N ALA A 50 13.40 4.22 -4.32
CA ALA A 50 14.05 5.40 -3.74
C ALA A 50 15.50 5.12 -3.33
N GLU A 51 15.78 3.96 -2.71
CA GLU A 51 17.14 3.54 -2.33
C GLU A 51 18.06 3.35 -3.55
N ARG A 52 17.49 3.06 -4.73
CA ARG A 52 18.21 3.00 -6.01
C ARG A 52 18.42 4.36 -6.67
N GLY A 53 18.10 5.45 -5.99
CA GLY A 53 18.29 6.82 -6.46
C GLY A 53 17.18 7.34 -7.38
N MET A 54 16.06 6.62 -7.52
CA MET A 54 14.93 7.07 -8.34
C MET A 54 14.07 8.08 -7.59
N LYS A 55 13.56 9.08 -8.31
CA LYS A 55 12.61 10.06 -7.75
C LYS A 55 11.23 9.44 -7.69
N VAL A 56 10.79 9.06 -6.49
CA VAL A 56 9.48 8.44 -6.25
C VAL A 56 8.49 9.50 -5.77
N TYR A 57 7.32 9.58 -6.40
CA TYR A 57 6.20 10.40 -5.96
C TYR A 57 5.05 9.50 -5.53
N TYR A 58 4.84 9.40 -4.23
CA TYR A 58 3.83 8.52 -3.65
C TYR A 58 2.52 9.28 -3.46
N TYR A 59 1.37 8.67 -3.77
CA TYR A 59 0.04 9.20 -3.43
C TYR A 59 -0.80 8.18 -2.65
N TYR A 60 -1.79 8.67 -1.93
CA TYR A 60 -2.83 7.86 -1.30
C TYR A 60 -4.21 8.44 -1.62
N PHE A 61 -5.00 7.67 -2.37
CA PHE A 61 -6.35 8.05 -2.76
C PHE A 61 -7.32 7.70 -1.62
N THR A 62 -8.06 8.70 -1.14
CA THR A 62 -8.94 8.56 0.02
C THR A 62 -10.31 9.19 -0.21
N HIS A 63 -10.67 9.45 -1.47
CA HIS A 63 -11.96 10.00 -1.83
C HIS A 63 -12.95 8.88 -2.07
N ARG A 64 -14.12 8.93 -1.42
CA ARG A 64 -15.25 8.07 -1.77
C ARG A 64 -16.17 8.85 -2.69
N THR A 65 -16.37 8.34 -3.90
CA THR A 65 -17.26 8.96 -4.88
C THR A 65 -18.67 9.09 -4.33
N SER A 66 -19.25 10.28 -4.45
CA SER A 66 -20.58 10.62 -3.94
C SER A 66 -21.70 9.79 -4.56
N THR A 67 -21.47 9.25 -5.75
CA THR A 67 -22.37 8.34 -6.48
C THR A 67 -21.91 6.88 -6.49
N SER A 68 -21.01 6.51 -5.56
CA SER A 68 -20.61 5.11 -5.37
C SER A 68 -21.84 4.22 -5.15
N LEU A 69 -21.97 3.17 -5.97
CA LEU A 69 -23.03 2.16 -5.85
C LEU A 69 -22.79 1.15 -4.72
N TRP A 70 -21.56 1.07 -4.22
CA TRP A 70 -21.17 0.17 -3.13
C TRP A 70 -21.71 0.66 -1.78
N GLY A 71 -21.93 -0.26 -0.83
CA GLY A 71 -22.34 0.11 0.53
C GLY A 71 -21.29 0.97 1.24
N GLU A 72 -21.72 1.87 2.13
CA GLU A 72 -20.82 2.80 2.84
C GLU A 72 -19.71 2.08 3.62
N TRP A 73 -20.01 0.88 4.13
CA TRP A 73 -19.05 0.04 4.87
C TRP A 73 -17.80 -0.32 4.07
N MET A 74 -17.88 -0.31 2.73
CA MET A 74 -16.76 -0.64 1.84
C MET A 74 -15.74 0.51 1.74
N GLY A 75 -16.11 1.72 2.15
CA GLY A 75 -15.21 2.87 2.13
C GLY A 75 -14.76 3.26 0.71
N VAL A 76 -13.45 3.40 0.51
CA VAL A 76 -12.84 3.68 -0.79
C VAL A 76 -12.32 2.37 -1.36
N MET A 77 -12.92 1.92 -2.46
CA MET A 77 -12.67 0.61 -3.02
C MET A 77 -11.44 0.60 -3.92
N HIS A 78 -10.91 -0.60 -4.12
CA HIS A 78 -9.85 -0.83 -5.09
C HIS A 78 -10.30 -0.42 -6.50
N GLY A 79 -9.55 0.49 -7.13
CA GLY A 79 -9.82 0.97 -8.49
C GLY A 79 -10.77 2.16 -8.56
N ASP A 80 -11.31 2.66 -7.44
CA ASP A 80 -12.16 3.86 -7.42
C ASP A 80 -11.40 5.10 -7.96
N GLU A 81 -10.08 5.13 -7.89
CA GLU A 81 -9.28 6.24 -8.39
C GLU A 81 -9.20 6.27 -9.92
N ILE A 82 -9.42 5.14 -10.60
CA ILE A 82 -9.27 4.99 -12.05
C ILE A 82 -10.21 5.96 -12.78
N GLU A 83 -11.46 6.08 -12.33
CA GLU A 83 -12.44 6.96 -12.97
C GLU A 83 -11.97 8.44 -12.97
N TYR A 84 -11.28 8.86 -11.91
CA TYR A 84 -10.73 10.21 -11.79
C TYR A 84 -9.51 10.43 -12.69
N VAL A 85 -8.63 9.43 -12.81
CA VAL A 85 -7.46 9.47 -13.69
C VAL A 85 -7.87 9.58 -15.16
N PHE A 86 -8.96 8.93 -15.55
CA PHE A 86 -9.45 8.92 -16.93
C PHE A 86 -10.51 10.00 -17.25
N GLY A 87 -10.82 10.89 -16.31
CA GLY A 87 -11.70 12.02 -16.60
C GLY A 87 -13.20 11.69 -16.58
N HIS A 88 -13.59 10.54 -16.03
CA HIS A 88 -15.00 10.12 -15.97
C HIS A 88 -15.89 11.15 -15.24
N PRO A 89 -15.44 11.79 -14.13
CA PRO A 89 -16.19 12.87 -13.51
C PRO A 89 -16.47 14.06 -14.42
N LEU A 90 -15.70 14.27 -15.49
CA LEU A 90 -15.87 15.42 -16.40
C LEU A 90 -17.05 15.24 -17.36
N ASN A 91 -17.61 14.03 -17.49
CA ASN A 91 -18.83 13.82 -18.26
C ASN A 91 -20.02 14.54 -17.57
N LEU A 92 -20.55 15.58 -18.22
CA LEU A 92 -21.65 16.38 -17.69
C LEU A 92 -22.99 15.63 -17.66
N SER A 93 -23.11 14.53 -18.39
CA SER A 93 -24.28 13.64 -18.35
C SER A 93 -24.31 12.75 -17.10
N LEU A 94 -23.21 12.68 -16.35
CA LEU A 94 -23.10 11.89 -15.12
C LEU A 94 -23.21 12.77 -13.87
N GLN A 95 -23.68 12.15 -12.79
CA GLN A 95 -23.86 12.82 -11.50
C GLN A 95 -22.56 12.78 -10.70
N PHE A 96 -21.70 13.77 -10.94
CA PHE A 96 -20.52 14.06 -10.11
C PHE A 96 -20.59 15.50 -9.61
N ASN A 97 -20.21 15.71 -8.35
CA ASN A 97 -20.19 17.04 -7.79
C ASN A 97 -18.99 17.87 -8.31
N SER A 98 -19.01 19.18 -8.09
CA SER A 98 -17.98 20.08 -8.60
C SER A 98 -16.58 19.78 -8.06
N ARG A 99 -16.47 19.36 -6.79
CA ARG A 99 -15.20 19.00 -6.15
C ARG A 99 -14.61 17.72 -6.74
N GLU A 100 -15.44 16.75 -7.11
CA GLU A 100 -15.01 15.53 -7.80
C GLU A 100 -14.50 15.80 -9.22
N ARG A 101 -15.16 16.73 -9.93
CA ARG A 101 -14.71 17.21 -11.25
C ARG A 101 -13.34 17.88 -11.13
N GLU A 102 -13.15 18.72 -10.12
CA GLU A 102 -11.86 19.35 -9.84
C GLU A 102 -10.78 18.32 -9.47
N LEU A 103 -11.12 17.34 -8.62
CA LEU A 103 -10.21 16.25 -8.25
C LEU A 103 -9.74 15.48 -9.48
N SER A 104 -10.65 15.15 -10.41
CA SER A 104 -10.31 14.47 -11.65
C SER A 104 -9.37 15.33 -12.53
N LEU A 105 -9.66 16.62 -12.72
CA LEU A 105 -8.74 17.51 -13.44
C LEU A 105 -7.36 17.57 -12.80
N LYS A 106 -7.29 17.61 -11.45
CA LYS A 106 -6.04 17.61 -10.70
C LYS A 106 -5.25 16.31 -10.91
N MET A 107 -5.90 15.15 -10.84
CA MET A 107 -5.26 13.86 -11.07
C MET A 107 -4.79 13.70 -12.51
N MET A 108 -5.63 14.01 -13.50
CA MET A 108 -5.27 13.99 -14.92
C MET A 108 -4.05 14.86 -15.21
N ARG A 109 -4.03 16.10 -14.70
CA ARG A 109 -2.89 17.01 -14.86
C ARG A 109 -1.63 16.45 -14.19
N ALA A 110 -1.75 15.88 -13.00
CA ALA A 110 -0.62 15.31 -12.29
C ALA A 110 0.01 14.15 -13.05
N PHE A 111 -0.82 13.23 -13.56
CA PHE A 111 -0.37 12.08 -14.34
C PHE A 111 0.25 12.52 -15.67
N ALA A 112 -0.42 13.41 -16.42
CA ALA A 112 0.11 13.93 -17.69
C ALA A 112 1.44 14.67 -17.51
N ARG A 113 1.57 15.48 -16.46
CA ARG A 113 2.80 16.22 -16.16
C ARG A 113 3.92 15.29 -15.73
N PHE A 114 3.64 14.29 -14.90
CA PHE A 114 4.63 13.30 -14.53
C PHE A 114 5.15 12.55 -15.75
N SER A 115 4.26 12.08 -16.64
CA SER A 115 4.66 11.40 -17.87
C SER A 115 5.53 12.26 -18.79
N ASN A 116 5.32 13.58 -18.81
CA ASN A 116 6.08 14.50 -19.66
C ASN A 116 7.41 14.96 -19.01
N THR A 117 7.45 15.15 -17.69
CA THR A 117 8.54 15.86 -17.00
C THR A 117 9.24 15.07 -15.89
N GLY A 118 8.68 13.93 -15.47
CA GLY A 118 9.10 13.20 -14.28
C GLY A 118 8.74 13.89 -12.96
N LYS A 119 7.91 14.95 -12.97
CA LYS A 119 7.35 15.61 -11.78
C LYS A 119 5.82 15.75 -11.90
N PRO A 120 5.02 15.38 -10.88
CA PRO A 120 3.56 15.42 -10.99
C PRO A 120 2.99 16.84 -10.87
N VAL A 121 3.68 17.76 -10.21
CA VAL A 121 3.17 19.12 -9.96
C VAL A 121 4.21 20.18 -10.30
N THR A 122 3.77 21.44 -10.33
CA THR A 122 4.62 22.63 -10.38
C THR A 122 5.22 22.93 -9.01
N ASP A 123 6.27 23.75 -8.96
CA ASP A 123 7.05 23.96 -7.73
C ASP A 123 6.29 24.72 -6.62
N ASP A 124 5.12 25.31 -6.93
CA ASP A 124 4.21 25.95 -5.98
C ASP A 124 3.37 24.95 -5.17
N VAL A 125 3.25 23.69 -5.62
CA VAL A 125 2.51 22.65 -4.92
C VAL A 125 3.47 21.71 -4.21
N ASN A 126 3.34 21.62 -2.89
CA ASN A 126 4.16 20.71 -2.10
C ASN A 126 3.72 19.25 -2.32
N TRP A 127 4.42 18.54 -3.22
CA TRP A 127 4.39 17.08 -3.33
C TRP A 127 5.81 16.55 -3.10
N PRO A 128 6.11 16.07 -1.89
CA PRO A 128 7.46 15.66 -1.54
C PRO A 128 7.89 14.40 -2.28
N ILE A 129 9.19 14.32 -2.57
CA ILE A 129 9.80 13.08 -3.05
C ILE A 129 9.84 12.09 -1.89
N TYR A 130 9.36 10.88 -2.13
CA TYR A 130 9.40 9.80 -1.16
C TYR A 130 10.85 9.37 -0.90
N THR A 131 11.19 9.19 0.37
CA THR A 131 12.45 8.59 0.83
C THR A 131 12.17 7.63 1.99
N LYS A 132 13.11 6.74 2.31
CA LYS A 132 12.99 5.84 3.47
C LYS A 132 12.93 6.63 4.79
N GLU A 133 13.73 7.68 4.90
CA GLU A 133 13.81 8.53 6.09
C GLU A 133 12.56 9.40 6.24
N HIS A 134 12.02 9.88 5.11
CA HIS A 134 10.81 10.70 5.03
C HIS A 134 9.81 10.05 4.05
N PRO A 135 9.11 8.98 4.47
CA PRO A 135 8.21 8.24 3.59
C PRO A 135 6.90 9.00 3.42
N GLN A 136 6.92 10.15 2.76
CA GLN A 136 5.76 11.03 2.62
C GLN A 136 4.95 10.71 1.37
N TYR A 137 3.65 10.98 1.41
CA TYR A 137 2.74 10.79 0.28
C TYR A 137 1.73 11.91 0.16
N PHE A 138 1.32 12.19 -1.06
CA PHE A 138 0.28 13.17 -1.36
C PHE A 138 -1.12 12.56 -1.22
N ILE A 139 -2.06 13.28 -0.62
CA ILE A 139 -3.45 12.81 -0.46
C ILE A 139 -4.30 13.32 -1.62
N PHE A 140 -4.89 12.39 -2.38
CA PHE A 140 -5.98 12.71 -3.30
C PHE A 140 -7.32 12.51 -2.60
N ASN A 141 -7.98 13.63 -2.31
CA ASN A 141 -9.33 13.70 -1.77
C ASN A 141 -9.98 15.01 -2.25
N ALA A 142 -11.27 14.99 -2.58
CA ALA A 142 -11.95 16.18 -3.10
C ALA A 142 -12.20 17.24 -2.02
N ASP A 143 -12.25 16.83 -0.76
CA ASP A 143 -12.57 17.68 0.39
C ASP A 143 -11.34 18.03 1.23
N LYS A 144 -10.28 17.24 1.11
CA LYS A 144 -9.07 17.35 1.94
C LYS A 144 -7.83 17.40 1.05
N THR A 145 -6.96 18.35 1.34
CA THR A 145 -5.62 18.39 0.77
C THR A 145 -4.61 18.18 1.89
N GLY A 146 -3.53 17.46 1.59
CA GLY A 146 -2.51 17.21 2.60
C GLY A 146 -1.46 16.21 2.18
N ILE A 147 -0.46 16.09 3.04
CA ILE A 147 0.62 15.12 2.94
C ILE A 147 0.50 14.19 4.14
N GLY A 148 0.51 12.89 3.88
CA GLY A 148 0.64 11.88 4.93
C GLY A 148 2.05 11.31 5.00
N ARG A 149 2.26 10.37 5.93
CA ARG A 149 3.53 9.66 6.11
C ARG A 149 3.29 8.17 6.20
N GLY A 150 3.89 7.41 5.27
CA GLY A 150 4.00 5.96 5.22
C GLY A 150 2.67 5.27 5.44
N PRO A 151 1.79 5.19 4.42
CA PRO A 151 0.45 4.69 4.66
C PRO A 151 0.54 3.30 5.31
N ARG A 152 -0.16 3.12 6.43
CA ARG A 152 -0.18 1.86 7.19
C ARG A 152 1.20 1.39 7.69
N ALA A 153 2.11 2.31 8.07
CA ALA A 153 3.48 1.99 8.48
C ALA A 153 3.60 0.84 9.50
N THR A 154 2.80 0.83 10.58
CA THR A 154 2.83 -0.25 11.59
C THR A 154 2.43 -1.60 11.00
N ALA A 155 1.35 -1.64 10.23
CA ALA A 155 0.89 -2.87 9.58
C ALA A 155 1.91 -3.37 8.55
N CYS A 156 2.54 -2.46 7.80
CA CYS A 156 3.58 -2.85 6.86
C CYS A 156 4.88 -3.28 7.54
N ALA A 157 5.22 -2.75 8.71
CA ALA A 157 6.29 -3.31 9.53
C ALA A 157 5.95 -4.74 10.01
N PHE A 158 4.67 -5.00 10.34
CA PHE A 158 4.22 -6.36 10.64
C PHE A 158 4.40 -7.31 9.45
N TRP A 159 3.89 -6.96 8.27
CA TRP A 159 3.95 -7.81 7.08
C TRP A 159 5.35 -7.95 6.47
N ASN A 160 6.11 -6.87 6.37
CA ASN A 160 7.39 -6.87 5.67
C ASN A 160 8.57 -7.26 6.58
N ASN A 161 8.46 -7.06 7.91
CA ASN A 161 9.56 -7.32 8.84
C ASN A 161 9.24 -8.43 9.85
N PHE A 162 8.12 -8.36 10.58
CA PHE A 162 7.84 -9.28 11.69
C PHE A 162 7.43 -10.67 11.21
N LEU A 163 6.41 -10.76 10.35
CA LEU A 163 5.84 -12.03 9.91
C LEU A 163 6.85 -12.93 9.16
N PRO A 164 7.71 -12.41 8.26
CA PRO A 164 8.73 -13.22 7.62
C PRO A 164 9.73 -13.80 8.64
N ARG A 165 10.16 -13.01 9.63
CA ARG A 165 11.05 -13.48 10.71
C ARG A 165 10.39 -14.55 11.58
N LEU A 166 9.09 -14.42 11.84
CA LEU A 166 8.32 -15.43 12.55
C LEU A 166 8.33 -16.76 11.78
N ARG A 167 8.06 -16.71 10.46
CA ARG A 167 8.09 -17.88 9.58
C ARG A 167 9.44 -18.58 9.59
N ASP A 168 10.51 -17.81 9.44
CA ASP A 168 11.88 -18.35 9.34
C ASP A 168 12.29 -19.06 10.64
N ASN A 169 11.91 -18.53 11.80
CA ASN A 169 12.18 -19.14 13.11
C ASN A 169 11.27 -20.34 13.44
N THR A 170 10.11 -20.48 12.79
CA THR A 170 9.26 -21.67 12.93
C THR A 170 9.67 -22.83 12.03
N GLY A 171 10.51 -22.57 11.00
CA GLY A 171 11.08 -23.59 10.11
C GLY A 171 12.31 -24.30 10.69
N SER A 172 12.98 -23.70 11.69
CA SER A 172 13.94 -24.40 12.55
C SER A 172 13.17 -25.12 13.65
N GLY A 173 12.67 -26.32 13.33
CA GLY A 173 12.21 -27.25 14.36
C GLY A 173 13.30 -27.42 15.42
N GLU A 174 12.89 -27.32 16.68
CA GLU A 174 13.68 -27.33 17.93
C GLU A 174 14.21 -25.98 18.41
N LEU A 175 13.48 -25.39 19.35
CA LEU A 175 14.09 -24.73 20.50
C LEU A 175 13.92 -25.66 21.71
N PRO A 176 14.96 -26.37 22.16
CA PRO A 176 15.03 -26.73 23.57
C PRO A 176 15.39 -25.44 24.31
N CYS A 177 14.48 -24.96 25.15
CA CYS A 177 14.85 -24.06 26.22
C CYS A 177 15.77 -24.84 27.18
N GLU A 178 17.08 -24.87 26.93
CA GLU A 178 18.11 -24.93 27.97
C GLU A 178 19.51 -24.60 27.44
N ALA A 179 20.37 -24.20 28.37
CA ALA A 179 21.43 -23.22 28.20
C ALA A 179 22.73 -23.69 27.51
N SER A 180 23.52 -22.66 27.16
CA SER A 180 24.98 -22.58 27.04
C SER A 180 25.65 -22.64 25.65
N VAL A 181 26.33 -21.53 25.38
CA VAL A 181 27.43 -21.22 24.44
C VAL A 181 28.15 -22.40 23.77
N VAL A 182 28.30 -22.39 22.44
CA VAL A 182 29.56 -22.15 21.68
C VAL A 182 29.19 -21.73 20.24
N GLY A 183 29.92 -20.76 19.68
CA GLY A 183 29.67 -20.22 18.34
C GLY A 183 30.09 -21.13 17.19
N ALA A 184 29.47 -20.89 16.03
CA ALA A 184 30.04 -21.21 14.73
C ALA A 184 29.54 -20.18 13.69
N VAL A 185 30.48 -19.45 13.10
CA VAL A 185 30.23 -18.60 11.94
C VAL A 185 30.10 -19.50 10.72
N SER A 186 28.98 -19.43 10.01
CA SER A 186 28.84 -20.02 8.68
C SER A 186 28.25 -19.01 7.72
N SER A 187 29.08 -18.53 6.81
CA SER A 187 28.70 -17.69 5.68
C SER A 187 27.93 -18.54 4.67
N ARG A 188 26.64 -18.27 4.46
CA ARG A 188 25.88 -18.84 3.35
C ARG A 188 25.29 -17.74 2.50
N SER A 189 25.82 -17.61 1.29
CA SER A 189 25.29 -16.79 0.20
C SER A 189 23.85 -17.18 -0.14
N PRO A 190 22.95 -16.24 -0.44
CA PRO A 190 21.59 -16.57 -0.85
C PRO A 190 21.59 -17.20 -2.24
N ARG A 191 21.09 -18.44 -2.35
CA ARG A 191 20.77 -19.06 -3.64
C ARG A 191 19.40 -18.56 -4.08
N PHE A 192 19.36 -17.89 -5.22
CA PHE A 192 18.15 -17.58 -5.97
C PHE A 192 17.44 -18.89 -6.36
N ILE A 193 16.21 -19.07 -5.90
CA ILE A 193 15.31 -20.09 -6.44
C ILE A 193 14.32 -19.38 -7.35
N THR A 194 14.55 -19.55 -8.65
CA THR A 194 13.58 -19.32 -9.71
C THR A 194 12.48 -20.38 -9.59
N SER A 195 11.26 -19.97 -9.25
CA SER A 195 10.08 -20.78 -9.49
C SER A 195 9.02 -19.90 -10.13
N ALA A 196 8.87 -20.10 -11.44
CA ALA A 196 7.80 -19.55 -12.23
C ALA A 196 6.49 -20.25 -11.85
N PHE A 197 5.51 -19.48 -11.37
CA PHE A 197 4.12 -19.86 -11.44
C PHE A 197 3.34 -18.70 -12.05
N SER A 198 2.92 -18.93 -13.29
CA SER A 198 2.00 -18.11 -14.06
C SER A 198 0.66 -17.99 -13.35
N PHE A 199 0.47 -16.89 -12.62
CA PHE A 199 -0.86 -16.31 -12.36
C PHE A 199 -0.75 -14.78 -12.20
N VAL A 200 0.08 -14.18 -13.05
CA VAL A 200 0.33 -12.73 -13.09
C VAL A 200 -0.14 -12.21 -14.43
N PHE A 201 -1.45 -11.97 -14.57
CA PHE A 201 -1.95 -11.20 -15.72
C PHE A 201 -3.12 -10.25 -15.42
N TYR A 202 -3.54 -10.10 -14.15
CA TYR A 202 -4.63 -9.15 -13.79
C TYR A 202 -4.41 -8.30 -12.54
N ILE A 203 -3.20 -8.26 -11.95
CA ILE A 203 -2.89 -7.42 -10.76
C ILE A 203 -1.74 -6.45 -11.07
N PHE A 204 -1.83 -5.74 -12.21
CA PHE A 204 -0.78 -4.79 -12.61
C PHE A 204 -1.28 -3.41 -13.05
N ILE A 205 -2.51 -3.03 -12.71
CA ILE A 205 -3.05 -1.71 -13.10
C ILE A 205 -3.02 -0.66 -11.96
N SER A 206 -2.79 -1.05 -10.70
CA SER A 206 -2.93 -0.13 -9.55
C SER A 206 -1.61 0.22 -8.83
N ALA A 207 -0.47 -0.29 -9.28
CA ALA A 207 0.84 0.08 -8.72
C ALA A 207 1.91 0.16 -9.81
N LEU A 208 1.72 1.02 -10.82
CA LEU A 208 2.77 1.29 -11.79
C LEU A 208 2.72 2.75 -12.28
N ILE A 209 3.31 3.64 -11.50
CA ILE A 209 3.98 4.81 -12.08
C ILE A 209 5.43 4.79 -11.58
N VAL A 210 6.15 3.79 -12.07
CA VAL A 210 7.58 3.92 -12.28
C VAL A 210 7.81 3.52 -13.74
N TYR A 211 7.71 4.50 -14.64
CA TYR A 211 8.20 4.31 -16.00
C TYR A 211 9.60 4.88 -16.15
N ILE A 212 10.38 4.00 -16.77
CA ILE A 212 11.77 4.07 -17.20
C ILE A 212 12.01 5.31 -18.05
N LYS A 213 13.10 6.01 -17.76
CA LYS A 213 13.95 6.60 -18.79
C LYS A 213 15.39 6.16 -18.53
#